data_AF-A0A2K3CQU5-F1
#
_entry.id   AF-A0A2K3CQU5-F1
#
_cell.length_a   1.000
_cell.length_b   1.000
_cell.length_c   1.000
_cell.angle_alpha   90.00
_cell.angle_beta   90.00
_cell.angle_gamma   90.00
#
_symmetry.space_group_name_H-M   'P 1'
#
loop_
_entity.id
_entity.type
_entity.pdbx_description
1 polymer ?
#
loop_
_entity_poly.entity_id
_entity_poly.type
_entity_poly.pdbx_seq_one_letter_code
_entity_poly.pdbx_strand_id
1 'polypeptide(L)'
;MQPSSGSSNPQKSSNMQQQQQQQQPTSALYSMSMLDPAHRRDPVEKSEPFTKLRMFLDSASITNWELWMSTRLFYGITTNPAILEKDGQRCTLSNLQRLCHIGEELGVKEMQFQAWGDSAQSMVSVALDLFGMNPELVVVKLPCTLEGFQAAALLRESSVRITLTGIYTASQVLLAQSVGAEYAAPYLGRMNDAYGNNKGFKEVVEMQRILHAQKARTRLLVASVREPSAMASLAAEGCDTFTISPAVAGKLFAVSYTLDAVEAFEASARRMGAYDQDEGATTSTLFHRHGNNH
;
A
#
# COMPACT_ATOMS: atom_id res chain seq x y z
N MET A 1 -3.98 -90.79 32.73
CA MET A 1 -3.02 -91.65 31.98
C MET A 1 -2.91 -91.07 30.57
N GLN A 2 -1.68 -90.81 30.08
CA GLN A 2 -1.36 -90.61 28.65
C GLN A 2 -1.70 -91.89 27.83
N PRO A 3 -1.69 -91.95 26.46
CA PRO A 3 -0.83 -91.24 25.47
C PRO A 3 -1.52 -90.87 24.10
N SER A 4 -1.05 -89.91 23.27
CA SER A 4 0.00 -89.81 22.21
C SER A 4 -0.30 -90.38 20.80
N SER A 5 -0.19 -89.54 19.74
CA SER A 5 0.52 -89.70 18.43
C SER A 5 0.03 -88.63 17.43
N GLY A 6 0.81 -87.65 16.93
CA GLY A 6 1.75 -87.67 15.77
C GLY A 6 0.99 -87.53 14.42
N SER A 7 1.25 -86.65 13.43
CA SER A 7 2.49 -86.02 12.95
C SER A 7 2.28 -84.86 11.93
N SER A 8 3.33 -84.04 11.76
CA SER A 8 3.87 -83.35 10.55
C SER A 8 3.20 -82.11 9.85
N ASN A 9 4.04 -81.09 9.64
CA ASN A 9 3.94 -79.79 8.92
C ASN A 9 4.96 -79.83 7.71
N PRO A 10 5.28 -78.80 6.87
CA PRO A 10 4.82 -77.39 6.77
C PRO A 10 4.74 -76.71 5.35
N GLN A 11 4.23 -75.46 5.35
CA GLN A 11 4.59 -74.24 4.56
C GLN A 11 4.30 -74.05 3.04
N LYS A 12 3.58 -72.95 2.71
CA LYS A 12 4.03 -71.80 1.86
C LYS A 12 3.00 -70.63 1.85
N SER A 13 3.43 -69.48 1.36
CA SER A 13 3.14 -68.09 1.78
C SER A 13 2.23 -67.23 0.87
N SER A 14 1.83 -66.05 1.42
CA SER A 14 1.69 -64.68 0.86
C SER A 14 0.34 -64.10 0.34
N ASN A 15 -0.19 -63.16 1.15
CA ASN A 15 -0.60 -61.73 0.94
C ASN A 15 -1.76 -61.23 0.01
N MET A 16 -2.54 -60.33 0.66
CA MET A 16 -3.21 -59.07 0.19
C MET A 16 -4.42 -59.14 -0.78
N GLN A 17 -5.46 -58.31 -0.74
CA GLN A 17 -6.07 -57.31 0.17
C GLN A 17 -7.39 -56.82 -0.50
N GLN A 18 -8.44 -56.51 0.29
CA GLN A 18 -9.50 -55.48 0.07
C GLN A 18 -10.44 -55.61 -1.17
N GLN A 19 -11.72 -55.17 -1.22
CA GLN A 19 -12.45 -54.07 -0.56
C GLN A 19 -13.98 -54.29 -0.82
N GLN A 20 -14.86 -53.88 0.10
CA GLN A 20 -16.33 -53.78 -0.09
C GLN A 20 -16.73 -52.29 -0.04
N GLN A 21 -17.59 -51.85 -0.98
CA GLN A 21 -18.24 -50.54 -1.01
C GLN A 21 -19.76 -50.70 -0.87
N GLN A 22 -20.39 -49.86 -0.03
CA GLN A 22 -21.83 -49.60 -0.02
C GLN A 22 -22.08 -48.07 0.00
N GLN A 23 -22.79 -47.63 -1.04
CA GLN A 23 -23.88 -46.63 -1.14
C GLN A 23 -24.04 -45.53 -0.08
N GLN A 24 -24.26 -44.29 -0.54
CA GLN A 24 -25.52 -43.50 -0.38
C GLN A 24 -25.44 -42.14 -1.15
N PRO A 25 -26.58 -41.44 -1.39
CA PRO A 25 -26.76 -40.43 -2.45
C PRO A 25 -26.91 -38.96 -1.99
N THR A 26 -26.82 -38.05 -2.98
CA THR A 26 -27.49 -36.74 -3.18
C THR A 26 -27.66 -35.75 -2.01
N SER A 27 -27.08 -34.53 -2.12
CA SER A 27 -27.77 -33.30 -2.58
C SER A 27 -27.02 -32.02 -2.18
N ALA A 28 -27.05 -31.05 -3.10
CA ALA A 28 -26.45 -29.72 -3.15
C ALA A 28 -26.27 -28.92 -1.85
N LEU A 29 -25.14 -28.21 -1.76
CA LEU A 29 -25.02 -26.80 -1.34
C LEU A 29 -23.64 -26.28 -1.80
N TYR A 30 -23.61 -25.39 -2.80
CA TYR A 30 -22.39 -24.73 -3.27
C TYR A 30 -21.92 -23.74 -2.18
N SER A 31 -20.88 -24.10 -1.42
CA SER A 31 -20.10 -23.14 -0.63
C SER A 31 -18.89 -22.67 -1.44
N MET A 32 -18.67 -21.35 -1.48
CA MET A 32 -17.44 -20.70 -1.94
C MET A 32 -16.25 -21.09 -1.04
N SER A 33 -15.73 -22.30 -1.18
CA SER A 33 -14.54 -22.78 -0.45
C SER A 33 -13.62 -23.59 -1.36
N MET A 34 -13.04 -22.94 -2.37
CA MET A 34 -11.95 -23.49 -3.18
C MET A 34 -10.69 -22.61 -3.02
N LEU A 35 -10.32 -22.36 -1.78
CA LEU A 35 -8.93 -22.19 -1.39
C LEU A 35 -8.63 -23.32 -0.41
N ASP A 36 -8.26 -24.48 -0.95
CA ASP A 36 -7.75 -25.60 -0.17
C ASP A 36 -6.40 -25.18 0.48
N PRO A 37 -6.28 -25.23 1.83
CA PRO A 37 -5.07 -24.81 2.54
C PRO A 37 -3.94 -25.86 2.52
N ALA A 38 -4.05 -26.96 1.76
CA ALA A 38 -3.09 -28.06 1.80
C ALA A 38 -1.86 -27.91 0.87
N HIS A 39 -1.75 -26.87 0.03
CA HIS A 39 -0.47 -26.48 -0.58
C HIS A 39 0.17 -25.35 0.24
N ARG A 40 0.73 -25.73 1.39
CA ARG A 40 1.70 -24.88 2.11
C ARG A 40 2.90 -24.66 1.18
N ARG A 41 2.91 -23.54 0.48
CA ARG A 41 4.17 -22.89 0.11
C ARG A 41 4.90 -22.62 1.42
N ASP A 42 6.21 -22.82 1.43
CA ASP A 42 7.08 -22.42 2.54
C ASP A 42 6.68 -21.03 3.04
N PRO A 43 6.75 -20.76 4.36
CA PRO A 43 6.49 -19.42 4.86
C PRO A 43 7.44 -18.49 4.12
N VAL A 44 6.88 -17.65 3.25
CA VAL A 44 7.60 -16.51 2.70
C VAL A 44 8.05 -15.74 3.93
N GLU A 45 9.34 -15.88 4.26
CA GLU A 45 10.07 -15.06 5.21
C GLU A 45 9.57 -13.64 4.99
N LYS A 46 9.13 -12.93 6.04
CA LYS A 46 8.53 -11.59 5.94
C LYS A 46 9.49 -10.69 5.18
N SER A 47 9.37 -10.66 3.86
CA SER A 47 10.24 -9.92 2.98
C SER A 47 9.93 -8.47 3.25
N GLU A 48 10.96 -7.70 3.58
CA GLU A 48 10.96 -6.24 3.52
C GLU A 48 10.07 -5.78 2.35
N PRO A 49 9.20 -4.76 2.53
CA PRO A 49 8.22 -4.39 1.52
C PRO A 49 8.91 -4.18 0.18
N PHE A 50 8.28 -4.68 -0.88
CA PHE A 50 8.84 -4.84 -2.23
C PHE A 50 9.49 -3.60 -2.86
N THR A 51 9.35 -2.39 -2.29
CA THR A 51 10.04 -1.19 -2.81
C THR A 51 10.28 -0.13 -1.72
N LYS A 52 11.32 0.70 -1.92
CA LYS A 52 11.56 1.94 -1.14
C LYS A 52 10.54 3.05 -1.45
N LEU A 53 9.68 2.88 -2.47
CA LEU A 53 8.75 3.90 -2.93
C LEU A 53 7.57 4.04 -1.96
N ARG A 54 7.29 5.26 -1.51
CA ARG A 54 6.10 5.58 -0.70
C ARG A 54 5.23 6.60 -1.41
N MET A 55 4.01 6.18 -1.74
CA MET A 55 2.98 7.02 -2.34
C MET A 55 2.00 7.47 -1.28
N PHE A 56 1.85 8.77 -1.07
CA PHE A 56 0.90 9.37 -0.14
C PHE A 56 -0.22 10.07 -0.89
N LEU A 57 -1.43 10.02 -0.32
CA LEU A 57 -2.57 10.78 -0.80
C LEU A 57 -2.69 12.10 -0.02
N ASP A 58 -2.70 13.22 -0.71
CA ASP A 58 -2.78 14.57 -0.14
C ASP A 58 -4.25 15.02 -0.06
N SER A 59 -4.97 14.54 0.95
CA SER A 59 -6.41 14.79 1.15
C SER A 59 -6.82 14.52 2.60
N ALA A 60 -7.90 15.17 3.05
CA ALA A 60 -8.64 14.87 4.28
C ALA A 60 -10.10 14.43 3.99
N SER A 61 -10.44 14.13 2.74
CA SER A 61 -11.75 13.61 2.34
C SER A 61 -11.81 12.10 2.54
N ILE A 62 -12.70 11.65 3.43
CA ILE A 62 -12.89 10.22 3.72
C ILE A 62 -13.28 9.44 2.46
N THR A 63 -14.14 9.99 1.59
CA THR A 63 -14.50 9.34 0.32
C THR A 63 -13.30 9.14 -0.60
N ASN A 64 -12.39 10.13 -0.67
CA ASN A 64 -11.15 9.94 -1.42
C ASN A 64 -10.24 8.89 -0.77
N TRP A 65 -10.21 8.82 0.56
CA TRP A 65 -9.44 7.81 1.28
C TRP A 65 -9.97 6.41 0.99
N GLU A 66 -11.28 6.19 1.12
CA GLU A 66 -11.94 4.92 0.81
C GLU A 66 -11.61 4.46 -0.62
N LEU A 67 -11.75 5.35 -1.60
CA LEU A 67 -11.43 5.05 -2.99
C LEU A 67 -9.95 4.67 -3.18
N TRP A 68 -9.03 5.56 -2.82
CA TRP A 68 -7.62 5.40 -3.18
C TRP A 68 -6.88 4.39 -2.29
N MET A 69 -7.24 4.26 -1.01
CA MET A 69 -6.64 3.25 -0.14
C MET A 69 -7.08 1.84 -0.53
N SER A 70 -8.32 1.65 -1.05
CA SER A 70 -8.79 0.34 -1.52
C SER A 70 -7.93 -0.24 -2.65
N THR A 71 -7.25 0.60 -3.43
CA THR A 71 -6.32 0.18 -4.49
C THR A 71 -5.06 -0.50 -3.95
N ARG A 72 -4.73 -0.28 -2.67
CA ARG A 72 -3.48 -0.71 -2.00
C ARG A 72 -2.20 -0.15 -2.62
N LEU A 73 -2.31 0.88 -3.47
CA LEU A 73 -1.17 1.55 -4.09
C LEU A 73 -0.58 2.67 -3.23
N PHE A 74 -1.40 3.24 -2.34
CA PHE A 74 -1.00 4.31 -1.44
C PHE A 74 -0.53 3.75 -0.09
N TYR A 75 0.65 4.19 0.32
CA TYR A 75 1.28 3.88 1.59
C TYR A 75 0.61 4.67 2.74
N GLY A 76 0.37 5.96 2.52
CA GLY A 76 -0.03 6.87 3.58
C GLY A 76 -0.92 8.02 3.12
N ILE A 77 -1.25 8.89 4.08
CA ILE A 77 -2.04 10.10 3.86
C ILE A 77 -1.28 11.29 4.41
N THR A 78 -1.31 12.41 3.70
CA THR A 78 -0.81 13.69 4.21
C THR A 78 -1.94 14.70 4.25
N THR A 79 -1.94 15.52 5.30
CA THR A 79 -2.85 16.65 5.44
C THR A 79 -2.07 17.92 5.79
N ASN A 80 -2.79 19.03 5.82
CA ASN A 80 -2.41 20.31 6.42
C ASN A 80 -3.69 21.16 6.59
N PRO A 81 -3.67 22.28 7.31
CA PRO A 81 -4.85 23.14 7.49
C PRO A 81 -5.56 23.54 6.19
N ALA A 82 -4.82 23.85 5.12
CA ALA A 82 -5.43 24.24 3.84
C ALA A 82 -6.12 23.05 3.14
N ILE A 83 -5.62 21.83 3.31
CA ILE A 83 -6.27 20.61 2.80
C ILE A 83 -7.51 20.28 3.62
N LEU A 84 -7.44 20.41 4.94
CA LEU A 84 -8.59 20.24 5.83
C LEU A 84 -9.72 21.19 5.43
N GLU A 85 -9.39 22.48 5.24
CA GLU A 85 -10.33 23.49 4.77
C GLU A 85 -10.95 23.11 3.41
N LYS A 86 -10.11 22.78 2.42
CA LYS A 86 -10.56 22.39 1.08
C LYS A 86 -11.51 21.19 1.10
N ASP A 87 -11.23 20.20 1.96
CA ASP A 87 -12.01 18.97 2.06
C ASP A 87 -13.14 19.06 3.12
N GLY A 88 -13.43 20.26 3.64
CA GLY A 88 -14.54 20.52 4.56
C GLY A 88 -14.35 19.94 5.96
N GLN A 89 -13.11 19.66 6.37
CA GLN A 89 -12.76 19.14 7.68
C GLN A 89 -12.35 20.25 8.65
N ARG A 90 -12.81 20.15 9.90
CA ARG A 90 -12.38 21.09 10.95
C ARG A 90 -10.94 20.80 11.39
N CYS A 91 -10.16 21.86 11.57
CA CYS A 91 -8.81 21.77 12.13
C CYS A 91 -8.87 21.81 13.67
N THR A 92 -9.32 20.72 14.29
CA THR A 92 -9.35 20.53 15.75
C THR A 92 -8.73 19.18 16.11
N LEU A 93 -8.11 19.08 17.29
CA LEU A 93 -7.52 17.82 17.76
C LEU A 93 -8.54 16.67 17.77
N SER A 94 -9.78 16.92 18.22
CA SER A 94 -10.85 15.92 18.21
C SER A 94 -11.20 15.41 16.82
N ASN A 95 -11.24 16.28 15.81
CA ASN A 95 -11.53 15.86 14.44
C ASN A 95 -10.33 15.10 13.84
N LEU A 96 -9.10 15.56 14.12
CA LEU A 96 -7.90 14.87 13.66
C LEU A 96 -7.74 13.48 14.30
N GLN A 97 -8.11 13.31 15.57
CA GLN A 97 -8.18 11.99 16.22
C GLN A 97 -9.18 11.08 15.53
N ARG A 98 -10.37 11.60 15.20
CA ARG A 98 -11.39 10.84 14.44
C ARG A 98 -10.85 10.43 13.07
N LEU A 99 -10.21 11.35 12.35
CA LEU A 99 -9.59 11.07 11.05
C LEU A 99 -8.47 10.04 11.17
N CYS A 100 -7.64 10.12 12.22
CA CYS A 100 -6.60 9.14 12.52
C CYS A 100 -7.18 7.73 12.65
N HIS A 101 -8.26 7.59 13.44
CA HIS A 101 -8.95 6.31 13.61
C HIS A 101 -9.51 5.75 12.30
N ILE A 102 -10.15 6.58 11.48
CA ILE A 102 -10.67 6.16 10.16
C ILE A 102 -9.51 5.71 9.24
N GLY A 103 -8.38 6.43 9.25
CA GLY A 103 -7.21 6.03 8.48
C GLY A 103 -6.66 4.68 8.91
N GLU A 104 -6.62 4.41 10.22
CA GLU A 104 -6.22 3.11 10.77
C GLU A 104 -7.15 1.97 10.30
N GLU A 105 -8.47 2.17 10.33
CA GLU A 105 -9.45 1.20 9.83
C GLU A 105 -9.30 0.92 8.33
N LEU A 106 -8.91 1.94 7.54
CA LEU A 106 -8.61 1.82 6.12
C LEU A 106 -7.23 1.19 5.82
N GLY A 107 -6.47 0.82 6.86
CA GLY A 107 -5.17 0.15 6.73
C GLY A 107 -4.03 1.05 6.29
N VAL A 108 -4.17 2.38 6.45
CA VAL A 108 -3.14 3.39 6.17
C VAL A 108 -1.90 3.08 6.99
N LYS A 109 -0.70 3.19 6.39
CA LYS A 109 0.57 2.89 7.09
C LYS A 109 1.20 4.09 7.76
N GLU A 110 0.85 5.29 7.31
CA GLU A 110 1.35 6.53 7.89
C GLU A 110 0.40 7.69 7.60
N MET A 111 0.16 8.54 8.60
CA MET A 111 -0.64 9.75 8.49
C MET A 111 0.15 10.96 8.94
N GLN A 112 0.21 11.99 8.09
CA GLN A 112 0.93 13.22 8.42
C GLN A 112 -0.03 14.38 8.70
N PHE A 113 -0.01 14.88 9.94
CA PHE A 113 -0.80 16.02 10.39
C PHE A 113 0.11 17.20 10.72
N GLN A 114 -0.28 18.41 10.33
CA GLN A 114 0.53 19.60 10.61
C GLN A 114 0.13 20.24 11.93
N ALA A 115 1.11 20.51 12.80
CA ALA A 115 0.92 21.31 13.99
C ALA A 115 0.77 22.81 13.64
N TRP A 116 0.06 23.55 14.48
CA TRP A 116 -0.21 24.98 14.31
C TRP A 116 0.11 25.75 15.60
N GLY A 117 0.25 27.05 15.47
CA GLY A 117 0.63 27.94 16.56
C GLY A 117 1.42 29.15 16.06
N ASP A 118 1.55 30.15 16.93
CA ASP A 118 2.31 31.38 16.72
C ASP A 118 3.73 31.34 17.31
N SER A 119 4.08 30.27 18.02
CA SER A 119 5.35 30.11 18.73
C SER A 119 5.81 28.65 18.70
N ALA A 120 7.09 28.44 19.00
CA ALA A 120 7.65 27.09 19.10
C ALA A 120 6.92 26.26 20.17
N GLN A 121 6.63 26.85 21.33
CA GLN A 121 5.97 26.15 22.44
C GLN A 121 4.53 25.74 22.09
N SER A 122 3.75 26.60 21.42
CA SER A 122 2.39 26.23 21.01
C SER A 122 2.40 25.12 19.97
N MET A 123 3.34 25.16 19.01
CA MET A 123 3.53 24.07 18.05
C MET A 123 3.99 22.76 18.71
N VAL A 124 4.87 22.81 19.71
CA VAL A 124 5.29 21.61 20.47
C VAL A 124 4.11 20.97 21.20
N SER A 125 3.27 21.78 21.86
CA SER A 125 2.08 21.25 22.54
C SER A 125 1.16 20.51 21.56
N VAL A 126 0.83 21.15 20.43
CA VAL A 126 -0.02 20.52 19.41
C VAL A 126 0.66 19.29 18.80
N ALA A 127 1.97 19.33 18.57
CA ALA A 127 2.72 18.20 18.04
C ALA A 127 2.65 16.97 18.96
N LEU A 128 2.78 17.16 20.27
CA LEU A 128 2.66 16.07 21.25
C LEU A 128 1.24 15.50 21.26
N ASP A 129 0.21 16.34 21.20
CA ASP A 129 -1.19 15.88 21.12
C ASP A 129 -1.47 15.10 19.83
N LEU A 130 -0.98 15.58 18.68
CA LEU A 130 -1.10 14.90 17.39
C LEU A 130 -0.38 13.55 17.39
N PHE A 131 0.86 13.52 17.86
CA PHE A 131 1.66 12.30 17.92
C PHE A 131 1.06 11.27 18.89
N GLY A 132 0.52 11.74 20.02
CA GLY A 132 -0.14 10.91 21.02
C GLY A 132 -1.41 10.20 20.53
N MET A 133 -1.98 10.62 19.39
CA MET A 133 -3.16 9.96 18.80
C MET A 133 -2.88 8.51 18.41
N ASN A 134 -1.71 8.27 17.80
CA ASN A 134 -1.17 6.94 17.48
C ASN A 134 0.31 7.09 17.05
N PRO A 135 1.28 6.86 17.95
CA PRO A 135 2.73 7.05 17.68
C PRO A 135 3.31 6.23 16.51
N GLU A 136 2.71 5.08 16.21
CA GLU A 136 3.16 4.22 15.10
C GLU A 136 2.66 4.73 13.75
N LEU A 137 1.48 5.36 13.74
CA LEU A 137 0.81 5.83 12.52
C LEU A 137 1.13 7.30 12.21
N VAL A 138 1.29 8.16 13.23
CA VAL A 138 1.31 9.61 13.06
C VAL A 138 2.73 10.17 12.91
N VAL A 139 2.91 11.03 11.90
CA VAL A 139 4.07 11.92 11.72
C VAL A 139 3.59 13.36 11.79
N VAL A 140 4.27 14.18 12.59
CA VAL A 140 3.90 15.59 12.77
C VAL A 140 4.64 16.46 11.77
N LYS A 141 3.89 17.28 11.03
CA LYS A 141 4.46 18.29 10.14
C LYS A 141 4.67 19.60 10.89
N LEU A 142 5.87 20.16 10.78
CA LEU A 142 6.21 21.49 11.28
C LEU A 142 6.60 22.39 10.11
N PRO A 143 6.20 23.67 10.12
CA PRO A 143 6.55 24.58 9.03
C PRO A 143 8.05 24.86 9.03
N CYS A 144 8.61 25.08 7.83
CA CYS A 144 10.02 25.42 7.64
C CYS A 144 10.30 26.91 7.98
N THR A 145 9.98 27.32 9.22
CA THR A 145 10.24 28.64 9.80
C THR A 145 11.16 28.52 11.02
N LEU A 146 11.68 29.63 11.53
CA LEU A 146 12.53 29.63 12.72
C LEU A 146 11.84 28.96 13.91
N GLU A 147 10.58 29.31 14.17
CA GLU A 147 9.78 28.76 15.26
C GLU A 147 9.48 27.28 15.03
N GLY A 148 9.27 26.85 13.78
CA GLY A 148 9.08 25.45 13.44
C GLY A 148 10.34 24.61 13.66
N PHE A 149 11.52 25.15 13.33
CA PHE A 149 12.80 24.50 13.64
C PHE A 149 13.10 24.49 15.15
N GLN A 150 12.76 25.55 15.88
CA GLN A 150 12.85 25.57 17.34
C GLN A 150 11.94 24.51 17.96
N ALA A 151 10.71 24.37 17.48
CA ALA A 151 9.79 23.32 17.90
C ALA A 151 10.37 21.92 17.61
N ALA A 152 10.90 21.70 16.40
CA ALA A 152 11.53 20.44 16.04
C ALA A 152 12.75 20.12 16.92
N ALA A 153 13.58 21.12 17.23
CA ALA A 153 14.73 20.96 18.11
C ALA A 153 14.31 20.60 19.56
N LEU A 154 13.23 21.19 20.08
CA LEU A 154 12.66 20.85 21.39
C LEU A 154 12.10 19.42 21.42
N LEU A 155 11.61 18.92 20.29
CA LEU A 155 11.08 17.56 20.15
C LEU A 155 12.16 16.52 19.83
N ARG A 156 13.42 16.90 19.60
CA ARG A 156 14.46 16.00 19.10
C ARG A 156 14.75 14.80 20.03
N GLU A 157 14.69 15.01 21.34
CA GLU A 157 14.90 13.95 22.33
C GLU A 157 13.62 13.13 22.60
N SER A 158 12.50 13.49 21.98
CA SER A 158 11.27 12.71 22.01
C SER A 158 11.23 11.70 20.86
N SER A 159 10.32 10.74 20.92
CA SER A 159 10.08 9.80 19.80
C SER A 159 9.22 10.39 18.69
N VAL A 160 8.89 11.70 18.73
CA VAL A 160 8.01 12.33 17.75
C VAL A 160 8.67 12.29 16.38
N ARG A 161 7.98 11.65 15.44
CA ARG A 161 8.37 11.59 14.03
C ARG A 161 7.99 12.91 13.34
N ILE A 162 8.94 13.53 12.65
CA ILE A 162 8.77 14.90 12.14
C ILE A 162 8.95 14.97 10.63
N THR A 163 8.07 15.73 9.98
CA THR A 163 8.23 16.25 8.62
C THR A 163 8.40 17.78 8.67
N LEU A 164 9.49 18.32 8.13
CA LEU A 164 9.59 19.76 7.89
C LEU A 164 8.91 20.10 6.56
N THR A 165 7.85 20.90 6.60
CA THR A 165 6.97 21.18 5.45
C THR A 165 7.09 22.62 4.96
N GLY A 166 6.77 22.86 3.69
CA GLY A 166 6.88 24.19 3.09
C GLY A 166 8.32 24.56 2.76
N ILE A 167 9.08 23.59 2.25
CA ILE A 167 10.47 23.78 1.81
C ILE A 167 10.48 24.28 0.36
N TYR A 168 11.31 25.29 0.10
CA TYR A 168 11.48 25.95 -1.19
C TYR A 168 12.94 26.04 -1.65
N THR A 169 13.92 25.79 -0.77
CA THR A 169 15.34 25.86 -1.11
C THR A 169 16.13 24.67 -0.59
N ALA A 170 17.18 24.27 -1.30
CA ALA A 170 18.04 23.14 -0.94
C ALA A 170 18.73 23.34 0.43
N SER A 171 19.04 24.58 0.78
CA SER A 171 19.60 24.94 2.10
C SER A 171 18.67 24.58 3.26
N GLN A 172 17.34 24.63 3.08
CA GLN A 172 16.39 24.26 4.13
C GLN A 172 16.41 22.75 4.43
N VAL A 173 16.82 21.91 3.47
CA VAL A 173 16.98 20.47 3.71
C VAL A 173 18.15 20.18 4.65
N LEU A 174 19.20 21.01 4.64
CA LEU A 174 20.28 20.92 5.64
C LEU A 174 19.76 21.18 7.05
N LEU A 175 18.83 22.13 7.20
CA LEU A 175 18.18 22.43 8.48
C LEU A 175 17.25 21.29 8.93
N ALA A 176 16.49 20.71 8.00
CA ALA A 176 15.64 19.55 8.31
C ALA A 176 16.48 18.37 8.85
N GLN A 177 17.64 18.12 8.24
CA GLN A 177 18.57 17.10 8.73
C GLN A 177 19.16 17.43 10.12
N SER A 178 19.50 18.70 10.38
CA SER A 178 20.15 19.07 11.65
C SER A 178 19.26 18.89 12.87
N VAL A 179 17.94 18.94 12.68
CA VAL A 179 16.94 18.64 13.72
C VAL A 179 16.49 17.17 13.72
N GLY A 180 17.06 16.33 12.85
CA GLY A 180 16.75 14.91 12.78
C GLY A 180 15.38 14.59 12.18
N ALA A 181 14.84 15.46 11.33
CA ALA A 181 13.55 15.23 10.70
C ALA A 181 13.55 13.94 9.86
N GLU A 182 12.48 13.15 9.96
CA GLU A 182 12.29 11.96 9.13
C GLU A 182 12.04 12.35 7.67
N TYR A 183 11.28 13.43 7.46
CA TYR A 183 11.00 13.94 6.13
C TYR A 183 11.28 15.45 5.99
N ALA A 184 11.66 15.83 4.78
CA ALA A 184 11.66 17.20 4.29
C ALA A 184 10.69 17.28 3.10
N ALA A 185 9.69 18.15 3.16
CA ALA A 185 8.62 18.22 2.16
C ALA A 185 8.74 19.47 1.25
N PRO A 186 9.44 19.38 0.12
CA PRO A 186 9.51 20.46 -0.86
C PRO A 186 8.21 20.60 -1.66
N TYR A 187 7.80 21.84 -1.92
CA TYR A 187 6.55 22.15 -2.62
C TYR A 187 6.80 22.40 -4.11
N LEU A 188 6.99 21.32 -4.88
CA LEU A 188 7.41 21.36 -6.29
C LEU A 188 6.55 22.30 -7.15
N GLY A 189 5.23 22.14 -7.13
CA GLY A 189 4.33 22.96 -7.93
C GLY A 189 4.39 24.44 -7.57
N ARG A 190 4.47 24.76 -6.27
CA ARG A 190 4.59 26.15 -5.81
C ARG A 190 5.94 26.77 -6.15
N MET A 191 7.03 25.99 -6.13
CA MET A 191 8.33 26.46 -6.63
C MET A 191 8.30 26.73 -8.13
N ASN A 192 7.64 25.87 -8.92
CA ASN A 192 7.48 26.11 -10.35
C ASN A 192 6.66 27.37 -10.64
N ASP A 193 5.62 27.66 -9.84
CA ASP A 193 4.86 28.91 -9.96
C ASP A 193 5.72 30.13 -9.64
N ALA A 194 6.48 30.08 -8.55
CA ALA A 194 7.23 31.22 -8.05
C ALA A 194 8.49 31.53 -8.87
N TYR A 195 9.18 30.48 -9.36
CA TYR A 195 10.52 30.61 -9.96
C TYR A 195 10.51 30.38 -11.48
N GLY A 196 9.41 29.86 -12.03
CA GLY A 196 9.25 29.43 -13.41
C GLY A 196 9.48 27.92 -13.59
N ASN A 197 8.84 27.37 -14.63
CA ASN A 197 8.90 25.95 -14.98
C ASN A 197 10.36 25.46 -15.06
N ASN A 198 10.60 24.23 -14.58
CA ASN A 198 11.90 23.56 -14.48
C ASN A 198 12.84 24.03 -13.36
N LYS A 199 12.67 25.22 -12.76
CA LYS A 199 13.52 25.60 -11.61
C LYS A 199 13.17 24.82 -10.35
N GLY A 200 11.88 24.62 -10.07
CA GLY A 200 11.46 23.78 -8.94
C GLY A 200 11.94 22.33 -9.07
N PHE A 201 11.96 21.78 -10.29
CA PHE A 201 12.52 20.44 -10.53
C PHE A 201 14.00 20.39 -10.17
N LYS A 202 14.81 21.32 -10.69
CA LYS A 202 16.25 21.39 -10.37
C LYS A 202 16.51 21.55 -8.88
N GLU A 203 15.68 22.34 -8.18
CA GLU A 203 15.79 22.53 -6.75
C GLU A 203 15.56 21.23 -5.97
N VAL A 204 14.53 20.45 -6.33
CA VAL A 204 14.28 19.12 -5.71
C VAL A 204 15.39 18.13 -6.03
N VAL A 205 15.93 18.15 -7.25
CA VAL A 205 17.08 17.30 -7.61
C VAL A 205 18.31 17.64 -6.77
N GLU A 206 18.58 18.92 -6.55
CA GLU A 206 19.69 19.36 -5.69
C GLU A 206 19.48 18.92 -4.24
N MET A 207 18.26 19.06 -3.70
CA MET A 207 17.89 18.55 -2.38
C MET A 207 18.18 17.04 -2.26
N GLN A 208 17.78 16.26 -3.28
CA GLN A 208 17.97 14.81 -3.29
C GLN A 208 19.46 14.45 -3.36
N ARG A 209 20.26 15.17 -4.15
CA ARG A 209 21.71 15.00 -4.24
C ARG A 209 22.41 15.28 -2.92
N ILE A 210 22.00 16.34 -2.22
CA ILE A 210 22.51 16.67 -0.88
C ILE A 210 22.26 15.51 0.10
N LEU A 211 21.04 15.03 0.19
CA LEU A 211 20.68 13.91 1.08
C LEU A 211 21.45 12.65 0.75
N HIS A 212 21.58 12.32 -0.53
CA HIS A 212 22.35 11.16 -0.99
C HIS A 212 23.85 11.30 -0.65
N ALA A 213 24.46 12.45 -0.96
CA ALA A 213 25.87 12.71 -0.68
C ALA A 213 26.20 12.61 0.81
N GLN A 214 25.27 13.02 1.67
CA GLN A 214 25.42 12.98 3.14
C GLN A 214 24.99 11.64 3.74
N LYS A 215 24.49 10.69 2.94
CA LYS A 215 23.87 9.43 3.41
C LYS A 215 22.82 9.68 4.50
N ALA A 216 22.03 10.73 4.29
CA ALA A 216 21.04 11.21 5.23
C ALA A 216 19.97 10.14 5.50
N ARG A 217 19.45 10.11 6.72
CA ARG A 217 18.24 9.35 7.05
C ARG A 217 16.97 10.07 6.62
N THR A 218 17.00 11.41 6.61
CA THR A 218 15.90 12.25 6.14
C THR A 218 15.57 11.96 4.69
N ARG A 219 14.29 11.81 4.39
CA ARG A 219 13.77 11.54 3.04
C ARG A 219 13.05 12.76 2.48
N LEU A 220 13.06 12.95 1.17
CA LEU A 220 12.17 13.94 0.57
C LEU A 220 10.75 13.39 0.45
N LEU A 221 9.78 14.12 1.00
CA LEU A 221 8.36 13.93 0.70
C LEU A 221 7.97 14.97 -0.34
N VAL A 222 8.20 14.66 -1.63
CA VAL A 222 7.92 15.61 -2.70
C VAL A 222 6.42 15.87 -2.77
N ALA A 223 6.02 17.10 -2.48
CA ALA A 223 4.63 17.52 -2.36
C ALA A 223 4.28 18.57 -3.42
N SER A 224 2.99 18.92 -3.49
CA SER A 224 2.47 19.89 -4.47
C SER A 224 2.78 19.49 -5.92
N VAL A 225 2.80 18.19 -6.22
CA VAL A 225 2.97 17.69 -7.58
C VAL A 225 1.68 17.90 -8.37
N ARG A 226 1.79 18.34 -9.62
CA ARG A 226 0.64 18.64 -10.50
C ARG A 226 0.48 17.69 -11.69
N GLU A 227 1.59 17.13 -12.15
CA GLU A 227 1.63 16.24 -13.30
C GLU A 227 2.37 14.95 -12.94
N PRO A 228 1.81 13.77 -13.28
CA PRO A 228 2.46 12.48 -13.06
C PRO A 228 3.87 12.37 -13.64
N SER A 229 4.11 13.00 -14.80
CA SER A 229 5.42 12.98 -15.47
C SER A 229 6.53 13.56 -14.61
N ALA A 230 6.24 14.56 -13.77
CA ALA A 230 7.23 15.13 -12.86
C ALA A 230 7.66 14.12 -11.79
N MET A 231 6.76 13.23 -11.35
CA MET A 231 7.10 12.17 -10.39
C MET A 231 8.05 11.17 -11.01
N ALA A 232 7.77 10.72 -12.24
CA ALA A 232 8.63 9.78 -12.95
C ALA A 232 10.05 10.36 -13.13
N SER A 233 10.16 11.62 -13.55
CA SER A 233 11.45 12.29 -13.70
C SER A 233 12.19 12.45 -12.38
N LEU A 234 11.51 12.81 -11.28
CA LEU A 234 12.15 12.93 -9.96
C LEU A 234 12.51 11.57 -9.36
N ALA A 235 11.72 10.54 -9.63
CA ALA A 235 12.03 9.18 -9.22
C ALA A 235 13.29 8.65 -9.91
N ALA A 236 13.51 9.00 -11.18
CA ALA A 236 14.76 8.72 -11.89
C ALA A 236 15.99 9.41 -11.26
N GLU A 237 15.78 10.51 -10.53
CA GLU A 237 16.82 11.23 -9.77
C GLU A 237 16.94 10.71 -8.32
N GLY A 238 16.21 9.65 -7.97
CA GLY A 238 16.30 8.97 -6.68
C GLY A 238 15.27 9.42 -5.63
N CYS A 239 14.32 10.30 -5.97
CA CYS A 239 13.20 10.61 -5.08
C CYS A 239 12.28 9.40 -4.97
N ASP A 240 12.03 8.91 -3.76
CA ASP A 240 11.26 7.68 -3.54
C ASP A 240 10.04 7.92 -2.64
N THR A 241 9.66 9.17 -2.39
CA THR A 241 8.48 9.48 -1.57
C THR A 241 7.76 10.71 -2.08
N PHE A 242 6.47 10.54 -2.38
CA PHE A 242 5.64 11.55 -3.03
C PHE A 242 4.31 11.64 -2.31
N THR A 243 3.78 12.86 -2.19
CA THR A 243 2.37 13.05 -1.85
C THR A 243 1.64 13.80 -2.97
N ILE A 244 0.52 13.23 -3.40
CA ILE A 244 -0.24 13.72 -4.55
C ILE A 244 -1.72 13.86 -4.23
N SER A 245 -2.35 14.88 -4.80
CA SER A 245 -3.80 15.07 -4.66
C SER A 245 -4.60 13.96 -5.35
N PRO A 246 -5.86 13.73 -4.97
CA PRO A 246 -6.77 12.79 -5.64
C PRO A 246 -6.89 13.03 -7.15
N ALA A 247 -6.82 14.29 -7.59
CA ALA A 247 -6.87 14.64 -9.01
C ALA A 247 -5.64 14.13 -9.78
N VAL A 248 -4.44 14.25 -9.19
CA VAL A 248 -3.19 13.74 -9.80
C VAL A 248 -3.15 12.21 -9.73
N ALA A 249 -3.68 11.62 -8.66
CA ALA A 249 -3.86 10.17 -8.58
C ALA A 249 -4.75 9.66 -9.73
N GLY A 250 -5.86 10.34 -10.03
CA GLY A 250 -6.72 10.03 -11.18
C GLY A 250 -5.97 10.09 -12.52
N LYS A 251 -5.13 11.11 -12.72
CA LYS A 251 -4.34 11.25 -13.96
C LYS A 251 -3.39 10.08 -14.22
N LEU A 252 -2.91 9.37 -13.18
CA LEU A 252 -2.03 8.21 -13.36
C LEU A 252 -2.69 7.08 -14.16
N PHE A 253 -4.01 6.97 -14.12
CA PHE A 253 -4.77 5.90 -14.79
C PHE A 253 -5.49 6.36 -16.06
N ALA A 254 -5.40 7.65 -16.39
CA ALA A 254 -6.13 8.27 -17.50
C ALA A 254 -5.27 8.45 -18.77
N VAL A 255 -4.42 7.47 -19.09
CA VAL A 255 -3.55 7.51 -20.29
C VAL A 255 -4.30 6.93 -21.49
N SER A 256 -4.71 7.78 -22.44
CA SER A 256 -5.56 7.40 -23.58
C SER A 256 -5.04 6.19 -24.35
N TYR A 257 -3.75 6.17 -24.73
CA TYR A 257 -3.17 5.04 -25.46
C TYR A 257 -3.24 3.71 -24.70
N THR A 258 -3.17 3.74 -23.36
CA THR A 258 -3.33 2.54 -22.53
C THR A 258 -4.78 2.06 -22.58
N LEU A 259 -5.74 2.98 -22.47
CA LEU A 259 -7.17 2.65 -22.50
C LEU A 259 -7.58 2.10 -23.87
N ASP A 260 -7.11 2.72 -24.96
CA ASP A 260 -7.37 2.28 -26.34
C ASP A 260 -6.80 0.87 -26.58
N ALA A 261 -5.59 0.59 -26.08
CA ALA A 261 -4.98 -0.74 -26.19
C ALA A 261 -5.78 -1.80 -25.43
N VAL A 262 -6.23 -1.50 -24.20
CA VAL A 262 -7.07 -2.41 -23.41
C VAL A 262 -8.39 -2.72 -24.12
N GLU A 263 -9.04 -1.72 -24.70
CA GLU A 263 -10.26 -1.92 -25.48
C GLU A 263 -10.01 -2.85 -26.69
N ALA A 264 -8.91 -2.63 -27.42
CA ALA A 264 -8.54 -3.46 -28.55
C ALA A 264 -8.23 -4.91 -28.14
N PHE A 265 -7.59 -5.13 -26.99
CA PHE A 265 -7.33 -6.46 -26.43
C PHE A 265 -8.62 -7.16 -26.04
N GLU A 266 -9.53 -6.50 -25.31
CA GLU A 266 -10.83 -7.03 -24.92
C GLU A 266 -11.70 -7.39 -26.14
N ALA A 267 -11.72 -6.53 -27.15
CA ALA A 267 -12.42 -6.81 -28.40
C ALA A 267 -11.84 -8.04 -29.10
N SER A 268 -10.52 -8.22 -29.05
CA SER A 268 -9.86 -9.41 -29.61
C SER A 268 -10.19 -10.67 -28.81
N ALA A 269 -10.14 -10.62 -27.48
CA ALA A 269 -10.50 -11.74 -26.61
C ALA A 269 -11.94 -12.21 -26.84
N ARG A 270 -12.90 -11.27 -26.94
CA ARG A 270 -14.30 -11.58 -27.28
C ARG A 270 -14.44 -12.29 -28.62
N ARG A 271 -13.75 -11.80 -29.67
CA ARG A 271 -13.78 -12.44 -31.00
C ARG A 271 -13.19 -13.85 -30.99
N MET A 272 -12.28 -14.13 -30.06
CA MET A 272 -11.63 -15.44 -29.92
C MET A 272 -12.37 -16.38 -28.95
N GLY A 273 -13.57 -16.01 -28.49
CA GLY A 273 -14.41 -16.85 -27.64
C GLY A 273 -14.02 -16.87 -26.17
N ALA A 274 -13.27 -15.88 -25.67
CA ALA A 274 -12.86 -15.82 -24.25
C ALA A 274 -14.04 -15.78 -23.25
N TYR A 275 -15.25 -15.48 -23.75
CA TYR A 275 -16.48 -15.41 -22.96
C TYR A 275 -17.57 -16.36 -23.48
N ASP A 276 -17.24 -17.21 -24.46
CA ASP A 276 -18.14 -18.26 -24.89
C ASP A 276 -18.24 -19.27 -23.75
N GLN A 277 -19.44 -19.72 -23.41
CA GLN A 277 -19.56 -20.84 -22.48
C GLN A 277 -19.06 -22.09 -23.21
N ASP A 278 -18.17 -22.86 -22.59
CA ASP A 278 -17.77 -24.16 -23.11
C ASP A 278 -19.01 -25.05 -23.24
N GLU A 279 -19.59 -25.11 -24.44
CA GLU A 279 -20.66 -26.04 -24.75
C GLU A 279 -20.10 -27.47 -24.74
N GLY A 280 -20.21 -28.15 -23.59
CA GLY A 280 -20.31 -29.60 -23.54
C GLY A 280 -19.01 -30.38 -23.39
N ALA A 281 -18.36 -30.27 -22.23
CA ALA A 281 -17.73 -31.44 -21.61
C ALA A 281 -18.80 -32.32 -20.93
N THR A 282 -19.83 -32.73 -21.69
CA THR A 282 -20.78 -33.76 -21.26
C THR A 282 -20.61 -34.95 -22.18
N THR A 283 -19.77 -35.87 -21.75
CA THR A 283 -19.60 -37.22 -22.30
C THR A 283 -20.95 -37.92 -22.50
N SER A 284 -21.41 -37.98 -23.75
CA SER A 284 -22.38 -38.99 -24.19
C SER A 284 -21.63 -40.18 -24.78
N THR A 285 -21.03 -41.00 -23.91
CA THR A 285 -20.59 -42.35 -24.26
C THR A 285 -21.76 -43.30 -24.00
N LEU A 286 -22.79 -43.23 -24.85
CA LEU A 286 -23.90 -44.17 -24.83
C LEU A 286 -23.44 -45.50 -25.47
N PHE A 287 -23.00 -46.41 -24.60
CA PHE A 287 -23.13 -47.86 -24.65
C PHE A 287 -23.21 -48.53 -26.03
N HIS A 288 -22.07 -49.05 -26.48
CA HIS A 288 -22.02 -50.31 -27.23
C HIS A 288 -21.84 -51.47 -26.23
N ARG A 289 -22.88 -52.27 -26.01
CA ARG A 289 -22.73 -53.69 -25.61
C ARG A 289 -23.75 -54.54 -26.36
N HIS A 290 -23.25 -55.21 -27.40
CA HIS A 290 -23.77 -56.49 -27.86
C HIS A 290 -23.55 -57.57 -26.78
N GLY A 291 -24.43 -58.58 -26.75
CA GLY A 291 -24.00 -59.96 -26.48
C GLY A 291 -24.82 -60.77 -25.47
N ASN A 292 -25.83 -61.46 -26.01
CA ASN A 292 -26.27 -62.83 -25.71
C ASN A 292 -26.52 -63.30 -24.27
N ASN A 293 -27.77 -63.72 -24.04
CA ASN A 293 -28.06 -65.04 -23.48
C ASN A 293 -29.37 -65.58 -24.09
N HIS A 294 -29.24 -66.44 -25.11
CA HIS A 294 -29.93 -67.72 -25.30
C HIS A 294 -29.45 -68.39 -26.59
#